data_AF-A0A8H3BXQ2-F1
#
_entry.id   AF-A0A8H3BXQ2-F1
#
_cell.length_a   1.000
_cell.length_b   1.000
_cell.length_c   1.000
_cell.angle_alpha   90.00
_cell.angle_beta   90.00
_cell.angle_gamma   90.00
#
_symmetry.space_group_name_H-M   'P 1'
#
loop_
_entity.id
_entity.type
_entity.pdbx_description
1 polymer ?
#
loop_
_entity_poly.entity_id
_entity_poly.type
_entity_poly.pdbx_seq_one_letter_code
_entity_poly.pdbx_strand_id
1 'polypeptide(L)'
;MYAILKTVVVAVLSGLALAIPAPTKTTPLDKRTISGVTAADCDGFTFTSSQVAAAASAAASRIASGTTVGSNSYPHVFNNREGFTFNSGCRAPFYEFPLFRSQVYTGGDPSYNRVIVGSVSGSNAAFCDVITHYGASGNNFLQCDNA
;
A
#
# COMPACT_ATOMS: atom_id res chain seq x y z
N MET A 1 49.16 -39.14 52.79
CA MET A 1 47.99 -38.79 53.61
C MET A 1 46.83 -38.46 52.68
N TYR A 2 45.72 -39.18 52.80
CA TYR A 2 44.49 -39.01 52.02
C TYR A 2 43.75 -37.72 52.42
N ALA A 3 43.12 -37.01 51.47
CA ALA A 3 41.82 -36.33 51.63
C ALA A 3 41.39 -35.67 50.29
N ILE A 4 40.46 -36.28 49.56
CA ILE A 4 39.00 -36.00 49.55
C ILE A 4 38.60 -34.98 48.47
N LEU A 5 38.02 -35.58 47.43
CA LEU A 5 37.13 -35.07 46.41
C LEU A 5 36.15 -34.01 46.94
N LYS A 6 36.14 -32.81 46.35
CA LYS A 6 35.03 -31.85 46.51
C LYS A 6 34.28 -31.71 45.19
N THR A 7 33.21 -32.48 45.08
CA THR A 7 32.17 -32.35 44.06
C THR A 7 31.50 -31.00 44.22
N VAL A 8 31.60 -30.12 43.23
CA VAL A 8 30.80 -28.89 43.15
C VAL A 8 29.60 -29.21 42.25
N VAL A 9 28.45 -29.43 42.88
CA VAL A 9 27.16 -29.51 42.18
C VAL A 9 26.72 -28.09 41.87
N VAL A 10 26.79 -27.70 40.59
CA VAL A 10 26.21 -26.44 40.10
C VAL A 10 24.76 -26.72 39.70
N ALA A 11 23.83 -26.28 40.54
CA ALA A 11 22.40 -26.32 40.23
C ALA A 11 22.07 -25.20 39.24
N VAL A 12 21.78 -25.56 37.99
CA VAL A 12 21.37 -24.62 36.94
C VAL A 12 19.85 -24.46 37.04
N LEU A 13 19.37 -23.34 37.60
CA LEU A 13 17.95 -22.99 37.55
C LEU A 13 17.60 -22.48 36.15
N SER A 14 16.98 -23.34 35.35
CA SER A 14 16.35 -22.96 34.07
C SER A 14 15.11 -22.12 34.36
N GLY A 15 15.23 -20.79 34.24
CA GLY A 15 14.10 -19.88 34.25
C GLY A 15 13.28 -20.03 32.97
N LEU A 16 12.05 -20.53 33.10
CA LEU A 16 11.08 -20.56 32.01
C LEU A 16 10.57 -19.13 31.77
N ALA A 17 11.12 -18.45 30.76
CA ALA A 17 10.62 -17.14 30.34
C ALA A 17 9.27 -17.32 29.63
N LEU A 18 8.19 -16.93 30.31
CA LEU A 18 6.87 -16.79 29.68
C LEU A 18 6.92 -15.58 28.74
N ALA A 19 7.02 -15.82 27.44
CA ALA A 19 6.85 -14.78 26.45
C ALA A 19 5.39 -14.29 26.51
N ILE A 20 5.17 -13.11 27.10
CA ILE A 20 3.89 -12.43 27.06
C ILE A 20 3.70 -11.94 25.62
N PRO A 21 2.67 -12.38 24.88
CA PRO A 21 2.40 -11.83 23.57
C PRO A 21 2.12 -10.33 23.74
N ALA A 22 2.95 -9.49 23.13
CA ALA A 22 2.69 -8.07 23.05
C ALA A 22 1.35 -7.88 22.32
N PRO A 23 0.46 -7.00 22.80
CA PRO A 23 -0.74 -6.67 22.05
C PRO A 23 -0.31 -6.00 20.75
N THR A 24 -0.35 -6.75 19.64
CA THR A 24 -0.30 -6.17 18.31
C THR A 24 -1.52 -5.28 18.21
N LYS A 25 -1.31 -3.95 18.17
CA LYS A 25 -2.32 -3.03 17.67
C LYS A 25 -2.53 -3.36 16.20
N THR A 26 -3.36 -4.36 15.94
CA THR A 26 -4.04 -4.49 14.67
C THR A 26 -5.05 -3.35 14.70
N THR A 27 -4.60 -2.14 14.34
CA THR A 27 -5.56 -1.12 13.94
C THR A 27 -6.40 -1.80 12.86
N PRO A 28 -7.73 -1.88 13.01
CA PRO A 28 -8.58 -2.13 11.87
C PRO A 28 -8.07 -1.23 10.75
N LEU A 29 -8.10 -1.70 9.50
CA LEU A 29 -8.00 -0.80 8.36
C LEU A 29 -9.21 0.14 8.45
N ASP A 30 -9.14 1.13 9.34
CA ASP A 30 -10.13 2.18 9.48
C ASP A 30 -10.22 2.76 8.07
N LYS A 31 -11.40 2.63 7.49
CA LYS A 31 -11.68 3.06 6.12
C LYS A 31 -11.15 4.49 5.99
N ARG A 32 -10.07 4.63 5.22
CA ARG A 32 -9.44 5.93 5.03
C ARG A 32 -10.38 6.85 4.28
N THR A 33 -10.39 8.12 4.66
CA THR A 33 -11.13 9.12 3.92
C THR A 33 -10.31 9.47 2.67
N ILE A 34 -10.80 9.02 1.52
CA ILE A 34 -10.28 9.41 0.21
C ILE A 34 -11.21 10.46 -0.39
N SER A 35 -10.71 11.67 -0.58
CA SER A 35 -11.48 12.76 -1.18
C SER A 35 -11.46 12.68 -2.71
N GLY A 36 -12.51 13.19 -3.34
CA GLY A 36 -12.56 13.41 -4.80
C GLY A 36 -12.69 12.17 -5.67
N VAL A 37 -12.97 10.99 -5.11
CA VAL A 37 -13.07 9.75 -5.89
C VAL A 37 -14.21 9.80 -6.90
N THR A 38 -13.90 9.52 -8.15
CA THR A 38 -14.84 9.34 -9.27
C THR A 38 -14.71 7.94 -9.86
N ALA A 39 -15.62 7.58 -10.77
CA ALA A 39 -15.37 6.45 -11.67
C ALA A 39 -14.30 6.87 -12.70
N ALA A 40 -13.78 5.91 -13.45
CA ALA A 40 -12.79 6.18 -14.49
C ALA A 40 -13.03 5.33 -15.72
N ASP A 41 -12.72 5.85 -16.91
CA ASP A 41 -12.73 5.13 -18.17
C ASP A 41 -11.35 5.17 -18.84
N CYS A 42 -10.73 4.00 -18.94
CA CYS A 42 -9.45 3.82 -19.59
C CYS A 42 -9.66 3.19 -20.98
N ASP A 43 -10.06 4.00 -21.97
CA ASP A 43 -10.30 3.56 -23.36
C ASP A 43 -11.35 2.42 -23.47
N GLY A 44 -12.50 2.61 -22.85
CA GLY A 44 -13.59 1.63 -22.76
C GLY A 44 -13.43 0.63 -21.60
N PHE A 45 -12.29 0.64 -20.92
CA PHE A 45 -12.09 -0.13 -19.69
C PHE A 45 -12.50 0.69 -18.46
N THR A 46 -13.80 0.72 -18.19
CA THR A 46 -14.41 1.42 -17.05
C THR A 46 -14.13 0.80 -15.68
N PHE A 47 -13.99 1.64 -14.66
CA PHE A 47 -13.92 1.30 -13.24
C PHE A 47 -14.98 2.07 -12.48
N THR A 48 -15.68 1.40 -11.56
CA THR A 48 -16.62 2.08 -10.68
C THR A 48 -15.88 2.92 -9.64
N SER A 49 -16.53 3.97 -9.13
CA SER A 49 -15.99 4.77 -8.03
C SER A 49 -15.68 3.92 -6.78
N SER A 50 -16.42 2.83 -6.54
CA SER A 50 -16.13 1.89 -5.46
C SER A 50 -14.84 1.10 -5.66
N GLN A 51 -14.52 0.67 -6.89
CA GLN A 51 -13.26 0.00 -7.22
C GLN A 51 -12.08 0.96 -7.07
N VAL A 52 -12.22 2.18 -7.59
CA VAL A 52 -11.22 3.24 -7.43
C VAL A 52 -11.00 3.57 -5.95
N ALA A 53 -12.08 3.76 -5.18
CA ALA A 53 -12.01 4.05 -3.75
C ALA A 53 -11.32 2.92 -2.95
N ALA A 54 -11.57 1.66 -3.30
CA ALA A 54 -10.98 0.51 -2.63
C ALA A 54 -9.45 0.46 -2.87
N ALA A 55 -9.02 0.64 -4.11
CA ALA A 55 -7.59 0.70 -4.45
C ALA A 55 -6.89 1.91 -3.81
N ALA A 56 -7.51 3.10 -3.87
CA ALA A 56 -6.97 4.32 -3.25
C ALA A 56 -6.86 4.19 -1.73
N SER A 57 -7.86 3.59 -1.08
CA SER A 57 -7.84 3.34 0.37
C SER A 57 -6.73 2.36 0.76
N ALA A 58 -6.50 1.32 -0.06
CA ALA A 58 -5.42 0.37 0.15
C ALA A 58 -4.05 1.05 0.00
N ALA A 59 -3.86 1.86 -1.04
CA ALA A 59 -2.65 2.66 -1.24
C ALA A 59 -2.39 3.56 -0.04
N ALA A 60 -3.37 4.38 0.37
CA ALA A 60 -3.23 5.29 1.50
C ALA A 60 -2.91 4.56 2.82
N SER A 61 -3.47 3.36 3.02
CA SER A 61 -3.22 2.54 4.22
C SER A 61 -1.79 2.02 4.26
N ARG A 62 -1.27 1.63 3.10
CA ARG A 62 0.11 1.18 2.96
C ARG A 62 1.11 2.32 3.13
N ILE A 63 0.85 3.49 2.55
CA ILE A 63 1.69 4.69 2.72
C ILE A 63 1.82 5.04 4.20
N ALA A 64 0.70 5.14 4.92
CA ALA A 64 0.74 5.53 6.33
C ALA A 64 1.27 4.45 7.28
N SER A 65 1.23 3.18 6.90
CA SER A 65 1.88 2.10 7.66
C SER A 65 3.34 1.90 7.26
N GLY A 66 3.85 2.60 6.23
CA GLY A 66 5.18 2.39 5.68
C GLY A 66 5.38 1.00 5.09
N THR A 67 4.31 0.36 4.60
CA THR A 67 4.35 -1.00 4.02
C THR A 67 4.14 -0.98 2.53
N THR A 68 4.62 -2.02 1.84
CA THR A 68 4.42 -2.22 0.41
C THR A 68 4.00 -3.65 0.09
N VAL A 69 3.62 -3.91 -1.15
CA VAL A 69 3.20 -5.23 -1.64
C VAL A 69 3.62 -5.45 -3.10
N GLY A 70 3.88 -6.70 -3.46
CA GLY A 70 4.37 -7.09 -4.78
C GLY A 70 5.86 -6.85 -4.97
N SER A 71 6.43 -7.40 -6.04
CA SER A 71 7.86 -7.28 -6.37
C SER A 71 8.29 -5.84 -6.67
N ASN A 72 7.35 -5.00 -7.13
CA ASN A 72 7.60 -3.60 -7.45
C ASN A 72 7.30 -2.66 -6.26
N SER A 73 7.00 -3.21 -5.09
CA SER A 73 6.81 -2.44 -3.84
C SER A 73 5.72 -1.37 -3.92
N TYR A 74 4.51 -1.75 -4.32
CA TYR A 74 3.37 -0.83 -4.34
C TYR A 74 2.77 -0.58 -2.95
N PRO A 75 2.26 0.62 -2.66
CA PRO A 75 2.36 1.82 -3.48
C PRO A 75 3.79 2.39 -3.44
N HIS A 76 4.20 2.99 -4.54
CA HIS A 76 5.46 3.73 -4.62
C HIS A 76 5.24 5.09 -5.26
N VAL A 77 6.24 5.95 -5.15
CA VAL A 77 6.19 7.32 -5.69
C VAL A 77 5.98 7.26 -7.20
N PHE A 78 5.03 8.06 -7.67
CA PHE A 78 4.79 8.34 -9.07
C PHE A 78 5.33 9.74 -9.39
N ASN A 79 6.31 9.81 -10.30
CA ASN A 79 7.03 11.06 -10.57
C ASN A 79 6.34 11.96 -11.62
N ASN A 80 5.25 11.49 -12.25
CA ASN A 80 4.53 12.22 -13.29
C ASN A 80 5.43 12.73 -14.43
N ARG A 81 6.21 11.83 -15.04
CA ARG A 81 7.14 12.18 -16.13
C ARG A 81 6.40 12.48 -17.43
N GLU A 82 5.19 11.96 -17.55
CA GLU A 82 4.24 12.18 -18.62
C GLU A 82 3.68 13.61 -18.62
N GLY A 83 3.74 14.32 -17.49
CA GLY A 83 3.27 15.70 -17.37
C GLY A 83 1.75 15.82 -17.24
N PHE A 84 1.08 14.83 -16.65
CA PHE A 84 -0.36 14.86 -16.42
C PHE A 84 -0.75 16.02 -15.50
N THR A 85 -1.93 16.57 -15.76
CA THR A 85 -2.59 17.50 -14.84
C THR A 85 -3.59 16.72 -14.03
N PHE A 86 -3.34 16.59 -12.73
CA PHE A 86 -4.24 15.89 -11.81
C PHE A 86 -5.33 16.80 -11.26
N ASN A 87 -6.40 16.18 -10.76
CA ASN A 87 -7.49 16.86 -10.07
C ASN A 87 -6.99 17.85 -9.00
N SER A 88 -7.60 19.03 -8.93
CA SER A 88 -7.11 20.20 -8.17
C SER A 88 -6.97 19.99 -6.65
N GLY A 89 -7.64 18.99 -6.08
CA GLY A 89 -7.52 18.58 -4.68
C GLY A 89 -6.32 17.67 -4.38
N CYS A 90 -5.65 17.16 -5.42
CA CYS A 90 -4.50 16.28 -5.29
C CYS A 90 -3.18 17.05 -5.49
N ARG A 91 -2.27 16.89 -4.54
CA ARG A 91 -0.94 17.51 -4.53
C ARG A 91 0.14 16.47 -4.30
N ALA A 92 1.33 16.74 -4.84
CA ALA A 92 2.50 15.90 -4.64
C ALA A 92 2.87 15.80 -3.14
N PRO A 93 3.55 14.73 -2.70
CA PRO A 93 4.00 13.58 -3.50
C PRO A 93 2.83 12.71 -3.99
N PHE A 94 2.95 12.22 -5.23
CA PHE A 94 1.99 11.29 -5.82
C PHE A 94 2.48 9.86 -5.64
N TYR A 95 1.54 8.93 -5.50
CA TYR A 95 1.80 7.51 -5.40
C TYR A 95 0.89 6.74 -6.33
N GLU A 96 1.44 5.72 -6.98
CA GLU A 96 0.67 4.81 -7.81
C GLU A 96 0.37 3.49 -7.08
N PHE A 97 -0.79 2.91 -7.36
CA PHE A 97 -1.17 1.59 -6.87
C PHE A 97 -2.00 0.84 -7.90
N PRO A 98 -1.78 -0.48 -8.12
CA PRO A 98 -2.54 -1.24 -9.11
C PRO A 98 -4.05 -1.23 -8.88
N LEU A 99 -4.81 -1.06 -9.97
CA LEU A 99 -6.27 -0.98 -9.96
C LEU A 99 -6.88 -2.15 -10.75
N PHE A 100 -7.80 -2.87 -10.10
CA PHE A 100 -8.51 -4.00 -10.68
C PHE A 100 -10.02 -3.85 -10.47
N ARG A 101 -10.81 -4.47 -11.35
CA ARG A 101 -12.27 -4.50 -11.23
C ARG A 101 -12.78 -5.48 -10.16
N SER A 102 -12.06 -6.58 -9.95
CA SER A 102 -12.54 -7.70 -9.12
C SER A 102 -11.95 -7.74 -7.72
N GLN A 103 -10.87 -7.00 -7.45
CA GLN A 103 -10.10 -7.14 -6.22
C GLN A 103 -9.23 -5.92 -5.90
N VAL A 104 -8.76 -5.86 -4.67
CA VAL A 104 -7.63 -5.00 -4.28
C VAL A 104 -6.34 -5.78 -4.50
N TYR A 105 -5.32 -5.13 -5.06
CA TYR A 105 -4.04 -5.77 -5.32
C TYR A 105 -3.32 -6.22 -4.05
N THR A 106 -2.87 -7.48 -4.04
CA THR A 106 -2.17 -8.13 -2.93
C THR A 106 -0.81 -8.73 -3.33
N GLY A 107 -0.35 -8.49 -4.56
CA GLY A 107 0.90 -9.02 -5.10
C GLY A 107 0.70 -9.70 -6.46
N GLY A 108 1.80 -10.12 -7.10
CA GLY A 108 1.77 -10.70 -8.46
C GLY A 108 1.80 -9.64 -9.56
N ASP A 109 1.25 -9.98 -10.73
CA ASP A 109 1.17 -9.06 -11.87
C ASP A 109 0.29 -7.84 -11.54
N PRO A 110 0.80 -6.60 -11.64
CA PRO A 110 0.04 -5.39 -11.36
C PRO A 110 -0.93 -4.99 -12.49
N SER A 111 -0.96 -5.70 -13.63
CA SER A 111 -1.74 -5.32 -14.80
C SER A 111 -1.40 -3.90 -15.31
N TYR A 112 -2.27 -3.29 -16.10
CA TYR A 112 -2.03 -2.03 -16.79
C TYR A 112 -2.42 -0.78 -16.01
N ASN A 113 -3.47 -0.86 -15.19
CA ASN A 113 -4.13 0.31 -14.62
C ASN A 113 -3.60 0.64 -13.23
N ARG A 114 -3.48 1.93 -12.91
CA ARG A 114 -3.05 2.44 -11.62
C ARG A 114 -4.03 3.51 -11.14
N VAL A 115 -4.38 3.47 -9.86
CA VAL A 115 -4.93 4.65 -9.19
C VAL A 115 -3.77 5.51 -8.70
N ILE A 116 -3.88 6.82 -8.90
CA ILE A 116 -2.95 7.81 -8.35
C ILE A 116 -3.57 8.48 -7.14
N VAL A 117 -2.84 8.47 -6.02
CA VAL A 117 -3.20 9.17 -4.80
C VAL A 117 -2.14 10.20 -4.42
N GLY A 118 -2.56 11.26 -3.76
CA GLY A 118 -1.71 12.36 -3.31
C GLY A 118 -2.31 13.05 -2.10
N SER A 119 -1.78 14.21 -1.73
CA SER A 119 -2.23 14.98 -0.55
C SER A 119 -2.34 14.11 0.72
N VAL A 120 -1.42 13.14 0.88
CA VAL A 120 -1.51 12.16 1.97
C VAL A 120 -1.17 12.84 3.30
N SER A 121 -2.08 12.74 4.27
CA SER A 121 -1.90 13.31 5.61
C SER A 121 -2.59 12.45 6.66
N GLY A 122 -1.80 11.79 7.51
CA GLY A 122 -2.31 10.89 8.54
C GLY A 122 -3.14 9.74 7.93
N SER A 123 -4.44 9.73 8.22
CA SER A 123 -5.39 8.75 7.69
C SER A 123 -6.08 9.16 6.38
N ASN A 124 -5.77 10.34 5.85
CA ASN A 124 -6.44 10.94 4.69
C ASN A 124 -5.54 10.95 3.46
N ALA A 125 -6.16 10.89 2.28
CA ALA A 125 -5.51 11.13 0.98
C ALA A 125 -6.53 11.68 -0.02
N ALA A 126 -6.05 12.25 -1.11
CA ALA A 126 -6.88 12.63 -2.25
C ALA A 126 -6.68 11.62 -3.38
N PHE A 127 -7.77 11.25 -4.05
CA PHE A 127 -7.71 10.66 -5.38
C PHE A 127 -7.25 11.73 -6.38
N CYS A 128 -6.31 11.37 -7.23
CA CYS A 128 -5.75 12.25 -8.25
C CYS A 128 -6.38 11.94 -9.60
N ASP A 129 -6.13 10.73 -10.12
CA ASP A 129 -6.73 10.18 -11.33
C ASP A 129 -6.43 8.67 -11.44
N VAL A 130 -6.97 8.05 -12.48
CA VAL A 130 -6.52 6.72 -12.95
C VAL A 130 -5.64 6.90 -14.18
N ILE A 131 -4.57 6.11 -14.26
CA ILE A 131 -3.68 6.05 -15.43
C ILE A 131 -3.55 4.60 -15.92
N THR A 132 -3.18 4.42 -17.17
CA THR A 132 -3.05 3.08 -17.77
C THR A 132 -1.85 2.97 -18.71
N HIS A 133 -1.20 1.80 -18.69
CA HIS A 133 -0.25 1.42 -19.74
C HIS A 133 -0.97 0.98 -21.03
N TYR A 134 -2.27 0.66 -20.97
CA TYR A 134 -2.99 0.20 -22.15
C TYR A 134 -3.04 1.30 -23.21
N GLY A 135 -2.60 0.99 -24.43
CA GLY A 135 -2.48 1.96 -25.51
C GLY A 135 -1.25 2.88 -25.43
N ALA A 136 -0.49 2.85 -24.33
CA ALA A 136 0.74 3.63 -24.19
C ALA A 136 1.94 2.92 -24.83
N SER A 137 2.97 3.69 -25.20
CA SER A 137 4.23 3.13 -25.72
C SER A 137 5.22 2.82 -24.60
N GLY A 138 5.89 1.67 -24.68
CA GLY A 138 6.91 1.28 -23.71
C GLY A 138 6.37 1.19 -22.29
N ASN A 139 7.01 1.91 -21.35
CA ASN A 139 6.60 2.00 -19.94
C ASN A 139 5.87 3.31 -19.61
N ASN A 140 5.42 4.06 -20.62
CA ASN A 140 4.68 5.29 -20.40
C ASN A 140 3.25 4.97 -19.95
N PHE A 141 2.58 5.97 -19.41
CA PHE A 141 1.15 5.92 -19.13
C PHE A 141 0.35 6.84 -20.04
N LEU A 142 -0.95 6.58 -20.13
CA LEU A 142 -1.99 7.51 -20.54
C LEU A 142 -2.89 7.82 -19.33
N GLN A 143 -3.45 9.03 -19.28
CA GLN A 143 -4.44 9.40 -18.28
C GLN A 143 -5.82 8.90 -18.73
N CYS A 144 -6.55 8.26 -17.81
CA CYS A 144 -7.91 7.82 -18.06
C CYS A 144 -8.89 8.99 -17.83
N ASP A 145 -10.05 8.92 -18.46
CA ASP A 145 -11.09 9.93 -18.27
C ASP A 145 -11.81 9.70 -16.94
N ASN A 146 -12.19 10.78 -16.26
CA ASN A 146 -13.09 10.69 -15.11
C ASN A 146 -14.53 10.49 -15.60
N ALA A 147 -15.22 9.52 -15.00
CA ALA A 147 -16.59 9.11 -15.37
C ALA A 147 -17.60 9.33 -14.24
#